data_AF-A0AAV7X610-F1
#
_entry.id   AF-A0AAV7X610-F1
#
_cell.length_a   1.000
_cell.length_b   1.000
_cell.length_c   1.000
_cell.angle_alpha   90.00
_cell.angle_beta   90.00
_cell.angle_gamma   90.00
#
_symmetry.space_group_name_H-M   'P 1'
#
loop_
_entity.id
_entity.type
_entity.pdbx_description
1 polymer ?
#
loop_
_entity_poly.entity_id
_entity_poly.type
_entity_poly.pdbx_seq_one_letter_code
_entity_poly.pdbx_strand_id
1 'polypeptide(L)'
;MGAIRKRKYEEGAGNLYISRKRAMKKLQLTLKDFRKLCILKGVYPREPKRRKAAQHGKGGIQTLYAKKDILFLGADPMIWDMRKLKPHFKKMAKAKGRRDFRELRALARRHPKIDIDHVIKERYPSFIDAMKDLDDCLSLLFLFAQFPSIPGVPHKFPHEAQKLITQFLLLVIEARALRRVFVSIKGYYFQVELRGQLVTWIVPHQFGFVPTVKRNVDFKVMSHFVELYITLLGFVNFRLYQQHNLIYPPRLSNFTYGGNTRKGTEAKGTEYQALPDRIASLNEPLRKSRFTVPEEEQPLDSFLLSDNPDEAARMQKELERTNKLKTLFNGLKIFVNREVPREPVVLCIRALGGEVSWDKVLFAGATFNEDDETITHQIVDRPSMDKQYISRYYVQPQWVFDSVNAAQLLPVERYLLGVVLPPHLSPFFDPTRDQRYKPPEELEIFGSQSEEGSQGAKVAEKKASEDEESSEEDEEENEDEDEKDSEEESEEEAEEPKEDDIDEDLPEEEKQRLAKKKKMAVKKGTIAKEEPVKPELEAREDEYLRSRLVRNKHKRLFNSMMEGRKKRMKEVKLLTNKRAQLEAEAAAAKKEEKRQRKKAAAVLQA
;
A
#
# COMPACT_ATOMS: atom_id res chain seq x y z
N MET A 1 38.03 0.45 51.94
CA MET A 1 37.58 1.63 51.17
C MET A 1 36.25 1.33 50.51
N GLY A 2 35.13 1.81 51.08
CA GLY A 2 33.79 1.57 50.52
C GLY A 2 33.60 2.35 49.22
N ALA A 3 33.19 1.66 48.14
CA ALA A 3 32.89 2.29 46.86
C ALA A 3 31.92 3.47 47.04
N ILE A 4 32.31 4.65 46.57
CA ILE A 4 31.49 5.87 46.59
C ILE A 4 30.12 5.51 45.99
N ARG A 5 29.06 5.57 46.80
CA ARG A 5 27.68 5.33 46.33
C ARG A 5 27.39 6.33 45.23
N LYS A 6 27.30 5.85 43.99
CA LYS A 6 26.96 6.63 42.81
C LYS A 6 25.63 7.36 43.06
N ARG A 7 25.52 8.62 42.63
CA ARG A 7 24.32 9.40 42.95
C ARG A 7 23.14 8.81 42.17
N LYS A 8 21.95 8.89 42.75
CA LYS A 8 20.73 8.36 42.12
C LYS A 8 20.56 8.96 40.72
N TYR A 9 20.23 8.10 39.76
CA TYR A 9 19.97 8.43 38.35
C TYR A 9 21.20 8.86 37.53
N GLU A 10 22.42 8.76 38.06
CA GLU A 10 23.66 8.94 37.27
C GLU A 10 23.95 7.75 36.35
N GLU A 11 23.37 6.58 36.64
CA GLU A 11 23.52 5.37 35.85
C GLU A 11 22.18 4.76 35.43
N GLY A 12 22.23 3.95 34.37
CA GLY A 12 21.06 3.29 33.80
C GLY A 12 20.09 4.25 33.10
N ALA A 13 18.80 3.92 33.15
CA ALA A 13 17.74 4.63 32.42
C ALA A 13 17.64 6.13 32.78
N GLY A 14 18.03 6.52 34.00
CA GLY A 14 18.04 7.93 34.42
C GLY A 14 19.02 8.80 33.61
N ASN A 15 20.16 8.25 33.22
CA ASN A 15 21.18 8.98 32.46
C ASN A 15 21.00 8.85 30.94
N LEU A 16 20.47 7.71 30.47
CA LEU A 16 20.28 7.44 29.05
C LEU A 16 19.24 8.35 28.39
N TYR A 17 18.25 8.82 29.13
CA TYR A 17 17.13 9.59 28.60
C TYR A 17 17.09 11.01 29.18
N ILE A 18 16.61 11.94 28.36
CA ILE A 18 16.40 13.34 28.73
C ILE A 18 14.99 13.77 28.33
N SER A 19 14.31 14.50 29.23
CA SER A 19 12.97 15.01 28.93
C SER A 19 13.01 16.16 27.94
N ARG A 20 11.95 16.32 27.13
CA ARG A 20 11.83 17.40 26.13
C ARG A 20 12.16 18.79 26.69
N LYS A 21 11.64 19.12 27.89
CA LYS A 21 11.91 20.40 28.55
C LYS A 21 13.40 20.60 28.85
N ARG A 22 14.09 19.55 29.33
CA ARG A 22 15.53 19.59 29.60
C ARG A 22 16.36 19.65 28.31
N ALA A 23 15.96 18.91 27.27
CA ALA A 23 16.61 18.95 25.96
C ALA A 23 16.56 20.35 25.33
N MET A 24 15.38 20.99 25.32
CA MET A 24 15.24 22.37 24.81
C MET A 24 16.09 23.37 25.60
N LYS A 25 16.14 23.26 26.93
CA LYS A 25 16.97 24.13 27.78
C LYS A 25 18.46 23.91 27.50
N LYS A 26 18.89 22.66 27.28
CA LYS A 26 20.28 22.32 26.96
C LYS A 26 20.73 22.89 25.60
N LEU A 27 19.88 22.79 24.57
CA LEU A 27 20.18 23.29 23.22
C LEU A 27 19.92 24.81 23.06
N GLN A 28 19.24 25.42 24.03
CA GLN A 28 18.83 26.84 24.01
C GLN A 28 17.93 27.19 22.81
N LEU A 29 17.04 26.27 22.43
CA LEU A 29 16.12 26.41 21.31
C LEU A 29 14.68 26.64 21.78
N THR A 30 13.87 27.27 20.93
CA THR A 30 12.41 27.35 21.17
C THR A 30 11.77 25.99 20.86
N LEU A 31 10.53 25.78 21.30
CA LEU A 31 9.81 24.53 21.01
C LEU A 31 9.62 24.31 19.50
N LYS A 32 9.39 25.38 18.72
CA LYS A 32 9.23 25.31 17.27
C LYS A 32 10.55 24.88 16.60
N ASP A 33 11.63 25.56 16.94
CA ASP A 33 12.96 25.30 16.35
C ASP A 33 13.48 23.91 16.76
N PHE A 34 13.24 23.52 18.01
CA PHE A 34 13.59 22.18 18.51
C PHE A 34 12.84 21.09 17.74
N ARG A 35 11.52 21.24 17.53
CA ARG A 35 10.74 20.29 16.71
C ARG A 35 11.24 20.24 15.26
N LYS A 36 11.50 21.40 14.64
CA LYS A 36 12.06 21.47 13.27
C LYS A 36 13.38 20.69 13.20
N LEU A 37 14.30 20.95 14.12
CA LEU A 37 15.60 20.28 14.15
C LEU A 37 15.47 18.76 14.35
N CYS A 38 14.60 18.32 15.26
CA CYS A 38 14.32 16.90 15.47
C CYS A 38 13.77 16.23 14.21
N ILE A 39 12.87 16.88 13.47
CA ILE A 39 12.29 16.34 12.23
C ILE A 39 13.38 16.21 11.16
N LEU A 40 14.16 17.27 10.94
CA LEU A 40 15.19 17.28 9.90
C LEU A 40 16.26 16.21 10.13
N LYS A 41 16.70 16.04 11.38
CA LYS A 41 17.72 15.03 11.75
C LYS A 41 17.16 13.65 12.06
N GLY A 42 15.84 13.45 11.99
CA GLY A 42 15.21 12.16 12.29
C GLY A 42 15.38 11.71 13.75
N VAL A 43 15.37 12.65 14.71
CA VAL A 43 15.44 12.34 16.14
C VAL A 43 14.03 12.21 16.73
N TYR A 44 13.67 10.98 17.11
CA TYR A 44 12.35 10.64 17.60
C TYR A 44 12.30 10.47 19.13
N PRO A 45 11.15 10.74 19.78
CA PRO A 45 10.93 10.35 21.16
C PRO A 45 11.07 8.83 21.34
N ARG A 46 11.60 8.40 22.48
CA ARG A 46 11.81 6.98 22.82
C ARG A 46 11.11 6.63 24.11
N GLU A 47 10.47 5.46 24.15
CA GLU A 47 9.86 4.92 25.37
C GLU A 47 10.83 4.00 26.11
N PRO A 48 11.25 4.35 27.34
CA PRO A 48 12.17 3.53 28.12
C PRO A 48 11.46 2.36 28.80
N LYS A 49 12.14 1.21 28.91
CA LYS A 49 11.64 0.03 29.65
C LYS A 49 11.26 0.34 31.11
N ARG A 50 12.02 1.22 31.79
CA ARG A 50 11.76 1.67 33.17
C ARG A 50 11.47 3.17 33.22
N ARG A 51 10.21 3.55 32.98
CA ARG A 51 9.78 4.97 32.89
C ARG A 51 10.06 5.79 34.15
N LYS A 52 9.70 5.28 35.34
CA LYS A 52 9.92 5.99 36.62
C LYS A 52 11.41 6.32 36.84
N ALA A 53 12.31 5.39 36.51
CA ALA A 53 13.75 5.61 36.61
C ALA A 53 14.25 6.66 35.61
N ALA A 54 13.80 6.60 34.35
CA ALA A 54 14.17 7.56 33.31
C ALA A 54 13.69 8.99 33.63
N GLN A 55 12.51 9.12 34.25
CA GLN A 55 11.93 10.41 34.63
C GLN A 55 12.43 10.94 35.98
N HIS A 56 13.43 10.29 36.59
CA HIS A 56 14.00 10.66 37.89
C HIS A 56 12.92 10.68 39.00
N GLY A 57 12.08 9.63 39.03
CA GLY A 57 11.03 9.47 40.05
C GLY A 57 9.77 10.31 39.82
N LYS A 58 9.70 11.13 38.76
CA LYS A 58 8.48 11.88 38.44
C LYS A 58 7.39 10.94 37.94
N GLY A 59 6.16 11.18 38.37
CA GLY A 59 4.96 10.53 37.83
C GLY A 59 4.56 11.09 36.46
N GLY A 60 3.73 10.33 35.74
CA GLY A 60 3.09 10.75 34.48
C GLY A 60 3.86 10.40 33.20
N ILE A 61 3.20 10.57 32.06
CA ILE A 61 3.75 10.26 30.73
C ILE A 61 4.43 11.51 30.19
N GLN A 62 5.77 11.52 30.20
CA GLN A 62 6.58 12.57 29.57
C GLN A 62 7.25 12.05 28.30
N THR A 63 7.32 12.90 27.28
CA THR A 63 8.13 12.65 26.09
C THR A 63 9.62 12.73 26.43
N LEU A 64 10.31 11.61 26.26
CA LEU A 64 11.74 11.44 26.51
C LEU A 64 12.48 11.24 25.18
N TYR A 65 13.70 11.74 25.12
CA TYR A 65 14.64 11.54 24.01
C TYR A 65 15.88 10.83 24.54
N ALA A 66 16.62 10.13 23.68
CA ALA A 66 17.91 9.60 24.07
C ALA A 66 18.91 10.76 24.25
N LYS A 67 19.71 10.70 25.32
CA LYS A 67 20.71 11.74 25.63
C LYS A 67 21.79 11.84 24.56
N LYS A 68 22.15 10.70 23.94
CA LYS A 68 23.09 10.61 22.82
C LYS A 68 22.60 11.41 21.61
N ASP A 69 21.34 11.25 21.22
CA ASP A 69 20.75 11.97 20.09
C ASP A 69 20.70 13.48 20.34
N ILE A 70 20.39 13.93 21.56
CA ILE A 70 20.41 15.37 21.90
C ILE A 70 21.83 15.94 21.91
N LEU A 71 22.84 15.14 22.25
CA LEU A 71 24.25 15.55 22.12
C LEU A 71 24.63 15.70 20.65
N PHE A 72 24.23 14.75 19.80
CA PHE A 72 24.42 14.81 18.35
C PHE A 72 23.77 16.07 17.76
N LEU A 73 22.52 16.37 18.12
CA LEU A 73 21.86 17.61 17.70
C LEU A 73 22.63 18.87 18.13
N GLY A 74 23.30 18.84 19.29
CA GLY A 74 24.05 19.98 19.81
C GLY A 74 25.31 20.33 19.01
N ALA A 75 25.86 19.37 18.26
CA ALA A 75 27.01 19.57 17.40
C ALA A 75 26.64 20.12 16.02
N ASP A 76 25.35 20.15 15.68
CA ASP A 76 24.88 20.44 14.34
C ASP A 76 24.98 21.95 13.97
N PRO A 77 25.48 22.28 12.76
CA PRO A 77 25.64 23.67 12.32
C PRO A 77 24.31 24.44 12.17
N MET A 78 23.18 23.78 11.88
CA MET A 78 21.90 24.46 11.68
C MET A 78 21.43 25.25 12.91
N ILE A 79 21.86 24.84 14.11
CA ILE A 79 21.55 25.56 15.35
C ILE A 79 22.06 27.00 15.27
N TRP A 80 23.24 27.22 14.69
CA TRP A 80 23.81 28.55 14.54
C TRP A 80 23.01 29.41 13.56
N ASP A 81 22.50 28.82 12.48
CA ASP A 81 21.67 29.53 11.51
C ASP A 81 20.29 29.88 12.08
N MET A 82 19.68 28.97 12.85
CA MET A 82 18.46 29.26 13.61
C MET A 82 18.67 30.39 14.62
N ARG A 83 19.86 30.48 15.23
CA ARG A 83 20.20 31.58 16.15
C ARG A 83 20.39 32.91 15.42
N LYS A 84 20.96 32.93 14.21
CA LYS A 84 21.10 34.15 13.37
C LYS A 84 19.76 34.75 12.97
N LEU A 85 18.71 33.93 12.83
CA LEU A 85 17.36 34.40 12.49
C LEU A 85 16.73 35.30 13.58
N LYS A 86 16.97 35.02 14.86
CA LYS A 86 16.35 35.81 15.95
C LYS A 86 16.80 37.28 15.95
N PRO A 87 18.11 37.61 15.92
CA PRO A 87 18.56 38.99 15.74
C PRO A 87 18.03 39.62 14.45
N HIS A 88 17.96 38.86 13.36
CA HIS A 88 17.43 39.36 12.08
C HIS A 88 15.97 39.81 12.20
N PHE A 89 15.10 38.97 12.79
CA PHE A 89 13.71 39.34 13.04
C PHE A 89 13.57 40.52 14.00
N LYS A 90 14.44 40.64 15.02
CA LYS A 90 14.46 41.83 15.90
C LYS A 90 14.83 43.11 15.12
N LYS A 91 15.81 43.06 14.23
CA LYS A 91 16.18 44.20 13.36
C LYS A 91 15.02 44.58 12.43
N MET A 92 14.37 43.59 11.81
CA MET A 92 13.20 43.84 10.97
C MET A 92 12.03 44.45 11.77
N ALA A 93 11.77 43.95 12.98
CA ALA A 93 10.74 44.50 13.85
C ALA A 93 11.05 45.95 14.28
N LYS A 94 12.32 46.25 14.57
CA LYS A 94 12.78 47.61 14.90
C LYS A 94 12.62 48.57 13.72
N ALA A 95 13.06 48.18 12.53
CA ALA A 95 12.89 48.98 11.31
C ALA A 95 11.40 49.20 10.98
N LYS A 96 10.57 48.15 11.13
CA LYS A 96 9.12 48.25 10.97
C LYS A 96 8.49 49.22 11.98
N GLY A 97 8.90 49.16 13.25
CA GLY A 97 8.41 50.07 14.30
C GLY A 97 8.80 51.53 14.06
N ARG A 98 9.99 51.77 13.50
CA ARG A 98 10.46 53.10 13.09
C ARG A 98 9.85 53.60 11.77
N ARG A 99 9.09 52.75 11.06
CA ARG A 99 8.56 53.00 9.70
C ARG A 99 9.67 53.22 8.66
N ASP A 100 10.87 52.68 8.91
CA ASP A 100 12.02 52.74 7.98
C ASP A 100 11.87 51.68 6.89
N PHE A 101 11.01 51.95 5.89
CA PHE A 101 10.69 50.98 4.83
C PHE A 101 11.89 50.61 3.95
N ARG A 102 12.86 51.52 3.79
CA ARG A 102 14.10 51.26 3.02
C ARG A 102 14.96 50.20 3.68
N GLU A 103 15.20 50.32 4.98
CA GLU A 103 15.96 49.34 5.76
C GLU A 103 15.22 48.01 5.84
N LEU A 104 13.89 48.05 6.04
CA LEU A 104 13.06 46.85 6.06
C LEU A 104 13.16 46.05 4.75
N ARG A 105 13.13 46.73 3.59
CA ARG A 105 13.30 46.11 2.28
C ARG A 105 14.71 45.53 2.09
N ALA A 106 15.74 46.23 2.58
CA ALA A 106 17.12 45.73 2.54
C ALA A 106 17.29 44.47 3.40
N LEU A 107 16.73 44.47 4.62
CA LEU A 107 16.72 43.30 5.52
C LEU A 107 15.92 42.14 4.92
N ALA A 108 14.77 42.40 4.29
CA ALA A 108 13.98 41.36 3.63
C ALA A 108 14.77 40.68 2.49
N ARG A 109 15.58 41.43 1.74
CA ARG A 109 16.47 40.88 0.69
C ARG A 109 17.63 40.07 1.27
N ARG A 110 18.15 40.46 2.44
CA ARG A 110 19.26 39.78 3.14
C ARG A 110 18.78 38.69 4.11
N HIS A 111 17.54 38.22 3.99
CA HIS A 111 17.00 37.20 4.87
C HIS A 111 17.87 35.93 4.84
N PRO A 112 18.43 35.48 5.98
CA PRO A 112 19.28 34.30 6.00
C PRO A 112 18.44 33.06 5.70
N LYS A 113 18.89 32.27 4.72
CA LYS A 113 18.29 30.97 4.41
C LYS A 113 18.99 29.91 5.26
N ILE A 114 18.23 28.89 5.65
CA ILE A 114 18.77 27.72 6.33
C ILE A 114 18.98 26.67 5.25
N ASP A 115 20.22 26.27 5.03
CA ASP A 115 20.55 25.25 4.03
C ASP A 115 20.36 23.86 4.66
N ILE A 116 19.57 23.01 4.02
CA ILE A 116 19.20 21.67 4.53
C ILE A 116 19.96 20.57 3.77
N ASP A 117 20.68 20.93 2.72
CA ASP A 117 21.36 20.00 1.80
C ASP A 117 22.32 19.03 2.52
N HIS A 118 23.07 19.52 3.51
CA HIS A 118 23.97 18.69 4.30
C HIS A 118 23.22 17.65 5.15
N VAL A 119 22.01 17.98 5.62
CA VAL A 119 21.17 17.07 6.41
C VAL A 119 20.74 15.87 5.56
N ILE A 120 20.39 16.08 4.30
CA ILE A 120 20.00 15.00 3.38
C ILE A 120 21.18 14.06 3.17
N LYS A 121 22.39 14.60 2.92
CA LYS A 121 23.59 13.78 2.72
C LYS A 121 24.00 12.98 3.96
N GLU A 122 23.84 13.55 5.15
CA GLU A 122 24.10 12.84 6.40
C GLU A 122 23.05 11.75 6.70
N ARG A 123 21.77 12.03 6.39
CA ARG A 123 20.66 11.11 6.66
C ARG A 123 20.62 9.95 5.66
N TYR A 124 21.00 10.20 4.41
CA TYR A 124 21.01 9.23 3.32
C TYR A 124 22.41 9.15 2.70
N PRO A 125 23.32 8.35 3.30
CA PRO A 125 24.67 8.18 2.77
C PRO A 125 24.67 7.52 1.38
N SER A 126 23.75 6.58 1.16
CA SER A 126 23.53 5.93 -0.13
C SER A 126 22.31 6.48 -0.84
N PHE A 127 22.36 6.44 -2.17
CA PHE A 127 21.21 6.77 -3.00
C PHE A 127 20.04 5.79 -2.84
N ILE A 128 20.34 4.52 -2.63
CA ILE A 128 19.32 3.49 -2.42
C ILE A 128 18.54 3.78 -1.13
N ASP A 129 19.22 4.28 -0.09
CA ASP A 129 18.57 4.66 1.16
C ASP A 129 17.62 5.85 0.96
N ALA A 130 18.00 6.82 0.12
CA ALA A 130 17.12 7.92 -0.26
C ALA A 130 15.89 7.44 -1.06
N MET A 131 16.06 6.43 -1.92
CA MET A 131 14.98 5.83 -2.71
C MET A 131 13.98 5.07 -1.83
N LYS A 132 14.43 4.42 -0.75
CA LYS A 132 13.56 3.69 0.19
C LYS A 132 12.60 4.62 0.95
N ASP A 133 13.03 5.84 1.26
CA ASP A 133 12.20 6.86 1.93
C ASP A 133 11.34 7.67 0.93
N LEU A 134 11.38 7.34 -0.36
CA LEU A 134 10.69 8.09 -1.41
C LEU A 134 9.16 7.91 -1.37
N ASP A 135 8.67 6.77 -0.86
CA ASP A 135 7.24 6.44 -0.75
C ASP A 135 6.47 7.48 0.09
N ASP A 136 6.95 7.74 1.30
CA ASP A 136 6.38 8.75 2.22
C ASP A 136 6.57 10.17 1.67
N CYS A 137 7.74 10.42 1.07
CA CYS A 137 8.09 11.70 0.46
C CYS A 137 7.09 12.09 -0.64
N LEU A 138 6.87 11.21 -1.61
CA LEU A 138 5.95 11.44 -2.72
C LEU A 138 4.53 11.59 -2.21
N SER A 139 4.06 10.67 -1.36
CA SER A 139 2.70 10.71 -0.81
C SER A 139 2.39 12.03 -0.10
N LEU A 140 3.36 12.57 0.67
CA LEU A 140 3.18 13.86 1.33
C LEU A 140 3.21 15.03 0.34
N LEU A 141 4.11 15.01 -0.64
CA LEU A 141 4.20 16.07 -1.64
C LEU A 141 2.95 16.13 -2.51
N PHE A 142 2.41 14.98 -2.94
CA PHE A 142 1.16 14.92 -3.69
C PHE A 142 -0.03 15.48 -2.91
N LEU A 143 -0.10 15.19 -1.60
CA LEU A 143 -1.11 15.78 -0.73
C LEU A 143 -0.97 17.31 -0.63
N PHE A 144 0.26 17.80 -0.41
CA PHE A 144 0.52 19.25 -0.28
C PHE A 144 0.38 20.02 -1.60
N ALA A 145 0.55 19.34 -2.74
CA ALA A 145 0.35 19.92 -4.06
C ALA A 145 -1.13 20.22 -4.38
N GLN A 146 -2.07 19.55 -3.69
CA GLN A 146 -3.51 19.78 -3.84
C GLN A 146 -4.05 20.85 -2.90
N PHE A 147 -3.34 21.14 -1.81
CA PHE A 147 -3.81 22.13 -0.85
C PHE A 147 -3.75 23.55 -1.44
N PRO A 148 -4.80 24.37 -1.22
CA PRO A 148 -4.70 25.79 -1.46
C PRO A 148 -3.69 26.41 -0.49
N SER A 149 -3.42 27.71 -0.61
CA SER A 149 -2.63 28.40 0.41
C SER A 149 -3.27 28.32 1.81
N ILE A 150 -2.74 27.45 2.66
CA ILE A 150 -3.16 27.26 4.06
C ILE A 150 -2.30 28.12 5.00
N PRO A 151 -2.89 28.75 6.03
CA PRO A 151 -2.12 29.47 7.04
C PRO A 151 -1.18 28.54 7.81
N GLY A 152 0.11 28.88 7.84
CA GLY A 152 1.16 28.11 8.52
C GLY A 152 2.05 27.32 7.59
N VAL A 153 1.67 27.17 6.31
CA VAL A 153 2.51 26.62 5.25
C VAL A 153 3.03 27.78 4.40
N PRO A 154 4.34 27.88 4.15
CA PRO A 154 4.87 28.86 3.20
C PRO A 154 4.30 28.67 1.80
N HIS A 155 3.87 29.76 1.14
CA HIS A 155 3.31 29.75 -0.22
C HIS A 155 4.22 29.10 -1.28
N LYS A 156 5.53 29.06 -1.03
CA LYS A 156 6.49 28.45 -1.96
C LYS A 156 6.39 26.93 -2.01
N PHE A 157 6.00 26.29 -0.91
CA PHE A 157 6.09 24.83 -0.79
C PHE A 157 5.12 24.09 -1.72
N PRO A 158 3.83 24.43 -1.82
CA PRO A 158 2.93 23.75 -2.77
C PRO A 158 3.41 23.90 -4.22
N HIS A 159 3.89 25.08 -4.58
CA HIS A 159 4.38 25.35 -5.94
C HIS A 159 5.67 24.59 -6.28
N GLU A 160 6.63 24.55 -5.35
CA GLU A 160 7.85 23.75 -5.49
C GLU A 160 7.52 22.25 -5.53
N ALA A 161 6.59 21.78 -4.71
CA ALA A 161 6.12 20.39 -4.72
C ALA A 161 5.49 20.02 -6.08
N GLN A 162 4.59 20.84 -6.62
CA GLN A 162 3.98 20.64 -7.94
C GLN A 162 5.04 20.53 -9.05
N LYS A 163 6.05 21.41 -9.03
CA LYS A 163 7.17 21.37 -9.97
C LYS A 163 7.94 20.06 -9.88
N LEU A 164 8.36 19.66 -8.68
CA LEU A 164 9.16 18.45 -8.47
C LEU A 164 8.37 17.17 -8.78
N ILE A 165 7.07 17.15 -8.47
CA ILE A 165 6.16 16.07 -8.84
C ILE A 165 6.08 15.93 -10.35
N THR A 166 5.89 17.03 -11.08
CA THR A 166 5.83 17.01 -12.55
C THR A 166 7.12 16.42 -13.12
N GLN A 167 8.28 16.85 -12.61
CA GLN A 167 9.57 16.30 -13.00
C GLN A 167 9.68 14.79 -12.70
N PHE A 168 9.21 14.34 -11.54
CA PHE A 168 9.24 12.93 -11.19
C PHE A 168 8.32 12.10 -12.10
N LEU A 169 7.10 12.56 -12.38
CA LEU A 169 6.17 11.86 -13.26
C LEU A 169 6.68 11.78 -14.71
N LEU A 170 7.28 12.85 -15.21
CA LEU A 170 7.91 12.87 -16.54
C LEU A 170 9.05 11.87 -16.65
N LEU A 171 9.85 11.74 -15.60
CA LEU A 171 10.89 10.73 -15.51
C LEU A 171 10.30 9.32 -15.55
N VAL A 172 9.22 9.07 -14.79
CA VAL A 172 8.53 7.76 -14.78
C VAL A 172 8.00 7.39 -16.17
N ILE A 173 7.46 8.38 -16.91
CA ILE A 173 6.98 8.21 -18.28
C ILE A 173 8.15 7.83 -19.21
N GLU A 174 9.25 8.58 -19.18
CA GLU A 174 10.39 8.34 -20.07
C GLU A 174 11.13 7.04 -19.71
N ALA A 175 11.27 6.72 -18.43
CA ALA A 175 11.89 5.50 -17.95
C ALA A 175 11.00 4.25 -18.12
N ARG A 176 9.71 4.41 -18.46
CA ARG A 176 8.71 3.34 -18.55
C ARG A 176 8.75 2.41 -17.33
N ALA A 177 8.78 3.04 -16.16
CA ALA A 177 9.06 2.37 -14.88
C ALA A 177 7.81 1.88 -14.14
N LEU A 178 6.61 2.13 -14.68
CA LEU A 178 5.34 1.76 -14.04
C LEU A 178 5.17 0.22 -14.00
N ARG A 179 4.70 -0.31 -12.86
CA ARG A 179 4.54 -1.76 -12.63
C ARG A 179 3.14 -2.15 -12.19
N ARG A 180 2.59 -1.49 -11.17
CA ARG A 180 1.28 -1.81 -10.59
C ARG A 180 0.49 -0.54 -10.34
N VAL A 181 -0.83 -0.61 -10.51
CA VAL A 181 -1.74 0.51 -10.30
C VAL A 181 -2.97 0.03 -9.54
N PHE A 182 -3.46 0.80 -8.58
CA PHE A 182 -4.69 0.45 -7.87
C PHE A 182 -5.51 1.68 -7.54
N VAL A 183 -6.80 1.63 -7.82
CA VAL A 183 -7.75 2.69 -7.51
C VAL A 183 -8.48 2.32 -6.22
N SER A 184 -8.38 3.19 -5.23
CA SER A 184 -9.08 3.05 -3.95
C SER A 184 -9.97 4.27 -3.68
N ILE A 185 -10.78 4.19 -2.65
CA ILE A 185 -11.59 5.31 -2.12
C ILE A 185 -10.69 6.48 -1.70
N LYS A 186 -9.45 6.20 -1.24
CA LYS A 186 -8.51 7.25 -0.81
C LYS A 186 -7.84 7.99 -1.97
N GLY A 187 -7.66 7.32 -3.11
CA GLY A 187 -6.86 7.82 -4.22
C GLY A 187 -6.30 6.70 -5.09
N TYR A 188 -5.33 7.06 -5.93
CA TYR A 188 -4.62 6.18 -6.85
C TYR A 188 -3.29 5.75 -6.24
N TYR A 189 -3.05 4.45 -6.17
CA TYR A 189 -1.76 3.89 -5.79
C TYR A 189 -0.99 3.54 -7.04
N PHE A 190 0.24 4.04 -7.14
CA PHE A 190 1.17 3.71 -8.21
C PHE A 190 2.39 3.03 -7.63
N GLN A 191 2.85 1.98 -8.31
CA GLN A 191 4.13 1.35 -8.03
C GLN A 191 5.03 1.46 -9.24
N VAL A 192 6.22 1.99 -9.03
CA VAL A 192 7.28 2.03 -10.03
C VAL A 192 8.50 1.28 -9.56
N GLU A 193 9.26 0.79 -10.52
CA GLU A 193 10.55 0.17 -10.28
C GLU A 193 11.65 1.07 -10.83
N LEU A 194 12.46 1.64 -9.94
CA LEU A 194 13.58 2.51 -10.29
C LEU A 194 14.86 1.89 -9.73
N ARG A 195 15.77 1.47 -10.62
CA ARG A 195 17.05 0.80 -10.28
C ARG A 195 16.87 -0.43 -9.35
N GLY A 196 15.87 -1.26 -9.62
CA GLY A 196 15.56 -2.45 -8.81
C GLY A 196 14.93 -2.15 -7.45
N GLN A 197 14.68 -0.88 -7.09
CA GLN A 197 13.91 -0.52 -5.91
C GLN A 197 12.46 -0.23 -6.32
N LEU A 198 11.52 -0.92 -5.67
CA LEU A 198 10.10 -0.64 -5.79
C LEU A 198 9.74 0.57 -4.93
N VAL A 199 9.07 1.54 -5.54
CA VAL A 199 8.57 2.77 -4.90
C VAL A 199 7.06 2.81 -5.08
N THR A 200 6.32 2.89 -3.97
CA THR A 200 4.86 2.92 -3.97
C THR A 200 4.35 4.20 -3.32
N TRP A 201 3.53 4.97 -4.02
CA TRP A 201 2.96 6.20 -3.46
C TRP A 201 1.47 6.33 -3.79
N ILE A 202 0.80 7.19 -3.02
CA ILE A 202 -0.62 7.53 -3.23
C ILE A 202 -0.76 8.94 -3.80
N VAL A 203 -1.59 9.04 -4.84
CA VAL A 203 -2.10 10.30 -5.37
C VAL A 203 -3.55 10.44 -4.89
N PRO A 204 -3.86 11.40 -4.00
CA PRO A 204 -5.22 11.59 -3.51
C PRO A 204 -6.17 11.98 -4.65
N HIS A 205 -7.45 11.62 -4.53
CA HIS A 205 -8.47 12.11 -5.45
C HIS A 205 -8.55 13.63 -5.41
N GLN A 206 -8.72 14.24 -6.58
CA GLN A 206 -8.78 15.70 -6.72
C GLN A 206 -10.15 16.22 -6.28
N PHE A 207 -10.43 16.18 -4.98
CA PHE A 207 -11.60 16.80 -4.38
C PHE A 207 -11.27 18.22 -3.92
N GLY A 208 -12.29 19.10 -3.91
CA GLY A 208 -12.15 20.43 -3.34
C GLY A 208 -11.71 20.35 -1.89
N PHE A 209 -10.66 21.09 -1.53
CA PHE A 209 -10.20 21.14 -0.15
C PHE A 209 -11.28 21.80 0.72
N VAL A 210 -11.96 21.00 1.55
CA VAL A 210 -12.86 21.50 2.59
C VAL A 210 -12.04 21.64 3.87
N PRO A 211 -11.79 22.87 4.37
CA PRO A 211 -11.06 23.05 5.62
C PRO A 211 -11.87 22.41 6.77
N THR A 212 -11.38 21.32 7.33
CA THR A 212 -12.03 20.70 8.49
C THR A 212 -12.06 21.70 9.65
N VAL A 213 -13.25 21.97 10.18
CA VAL A 213 -13.50 22.94 11.27
C VAL A 213 -12.64 22.63 12.51
N LYS A 214 -12.29 21.37 12.74
CA LYS A 214 -11.36 20.93 13.79
C LYS A 214 -9.95 20.86 13.24
N ARG A 215 -9.09 21.82 13.60
CA ARG A 215 -7.62 21.78 13.38
C ARG A 215 -6.96 20.70 14.26
N ASN A 216 -7.31 19.44 14.03
CA ASN A 216 -6.68 18.30 14.70
C ASN A 216 -5.25 18.06 14.19
N VAL A 217 -4.89 18.64 13.05
CA VAL A 217 -3.59 18.47 12.39
C VAL A 217 -2.74 19.74 12.52
N ASP A 218 -1.50 19.60 12.99
CA ASP A 218 -0.52 20.69 13.08
C ASP A 218 0.24 20.86 11.75
N PHE A 219 -0.30 21.70 10.85
CA PHE A 219 0.32 22.01 9.56
C PHE A 219 1.72 22.62 9.67
N LYS A 220 2.09 23.23 10.81
CA LYS A 220 3.46 23.72 10.98
C LYS A 220 4.43 22.56 11.09
N VAL A 221 4.08 21.51 11.84
CA VAL A 221 4.91 20.29 11.92
C VAL A 221 5.04 19.66 10.53
N MET A 222 3.93 19.51 9.81
CA MET A 222 3.93 18.96 8.45
C MET A 222 4.77 19.80 7.47
N SER A 223 4.77 21.13 7.60
CA SER A 223 5.58 22.00 6.73
C SER A 223 7.08 21.75 6.84
N HIS A 224 7.57 21.30 8.01
CA HIS A 224 8.99 20.94 8.17
C HIS A 224 9.33 19.63 7.44
N PHE A 225 8.39 18.67 7.40
CA PHE A 225 8.56 17.45 6.61
C PHE A 225 8.53 17.75 5.12
N VAL A 226 7.62 18.62 4.67
CA VAL A 226 7.55 19.05 3.27
C VAL A 226 8.84 19.75 2.85
N GLU A 227 9.40 20.63 3.69
CA GLU A 227 10.68 21.30 3.42
C GLU A 227 11.82 20.28 3.21
N LEU A 228 11.87 19.24 4.04
CA LEU A 228 12.83 18.13 3.91
C LEU A 228 12.61 17.34 2.62
N TYR A 229 11.37 16.96 2.33
CA TYR A 229 11.01 16.15 1.17
C TYR A 229 11.15 16.87 -0.17
N ILE A 230 10.93 18.19 -0.22
CA ILE A 230 11.24 19.01 -1.39
C ILE A 230 12.74 18.91 -1.72
N THR A 231 13.61 19.06 -0.71
CA THR A 231 15.06 18.94 -0.92
C THR A 231 15.48 17.52 -1.31
N LEU A 232 14.91 16.50 -0.65
CA LEU A 232 15.16 15.09 -0.96
C LEU A 232 14.79 14.75 -2.41
N LEU A 233 13.55 15.04 -2.82
CA LEU A 233 13.07 14.78 -4.17
C LEU A 233 13.87 15.57 -5.22
N GLY A 234 14.31 16.79 -4.89
CA GLY A 234 15.20 17.57 -5.75
C GLY A 234 16.53 16.87 -6.03
N PHE A 235 17.19 16.32 -5.01
CA PHE A 235 18.44 15.54 -5.17
C PHE A 235 18.20 14.23 -5.92
N VAL A 236 17.10 13.53 -5.60
CA VAL A 236 16.74 12.26 -6.24
C VAL A 236 16.46 12.47 -7.72
N ASN A 237 15.62 13.45 -8.07
CA ASN A 237 15.34 13.79 -9.47
C ASN A 237 16.60 14.20 -10.21
N PHE A 238 17.45 15.05 -9.64
CA PHE A 238 18.72 15.44 -10.27
C PHE A 238 19.56 14.21 -10.68
N ARG A 239 19.72 13.26 -9.75
CA ARG A 239 20.49 12.04 -9.99
C ARG A 239 19.82 11.10 -10.98
N LEU A 240 18.51 10.89 -10.89
CA LEU A 240 17.78 10.02 -11.81
C LEU A 240 17.78 10.58 -13.24
N TYR A 241 17.59 11.89 -13.41
CA TYR A 241 17.66 12.53 -14.72
C TYR A 241 19.04 12.37 -15.36
N GLN A 242 20.10 12.56 -14.56
CA GLN A 242 21.47 12.34 -15.04
C GLN A 242 21.71 10.88 -15.46
N GLN A 243 21.14 9.92 -14.73
CA GLN A 243 21.23 8.49 -15.06
C GLN A 243 20.47 8.13 -16.34
N HIS A 244 19.31 8.73 -16.58
CA HIS A 244 18.54 8.53 -17.81
C HIS A 244 18.98 9.44 -18.97
N ASN A 245 20.14 10.11 -18.86
CA ASN A 245 20.70 11.02 -19.87
C ASN A 245 19.76 12.18 -20.27
N LEU A 246 18.95 12.64 -19.32
CA LEU A 246 18.02 13.75 -19.47
C LEU A 246 18.60 15.03 -18.88
N ILE A 247 18.28 16.17 -19.48
CA ILE A 247 18.71 17.48 -19.00
C ILE A 247 17.89 17.85 -17.76
N TYR A 248 18.56 18.15 -16.64
CA TYR A 248 17.93 18.66 -15.42
C TYR A 248 18.30 20.13 -15.17
N PRO A 249 17.33 21.00 -14.80
CA PRO A 249 15.89 20.76 -14.78
C PRO A 249 15.31 20.59 -16.20
N PRO A 250 14.26 19.78 -16.41
CA PRO A 250 13.67 19.59 -17.73
C PRO A 250 13.12 20.91 -18.28
N ARG A 251 13.46 21.19 -19.54
CA ARG A 251 12.91 22.32 -20.29
C ARG A 251 11.65 21.85 -21.01
N LEU A 252 10.50 22.07 -20.40
CA LEU A 252 9.19 21.76 -20.97
C LEU A 252 8.82 22.88 -21.96
N SER A 253 8.28 22.55 -23.13
CA SER A 253 7.90 23.55 -24.15
C SER A 253 6.82 24.49 -23.64
N ASN A 254 5.91 23.99 -22.81
CA ASN A 254 4.76 24.75 -22.30
C ASN A 254 4.97 25.32 -20.90
N PHE A 255 6.07 24.97 -20.22
CA PHE A 255 6.38 25.51 -18.90
C PHE A 255 7.17 26.80 -19.08
N THR A 256 6.45 27.88 -19.40
CA THR A 256 6.98 29.23 -19.27
C THR A 256 7.13 29.57 -17.78
N TYR A 257 8.16 29.02 -17.16
CA TYR A 257 8.68 29.52 -15.88
C TYR A 257 9.38 30.85 -16.15
N GLY A 258 8.59 31.91 -16.34
CA GLY A 258 9.06 33.26 -16.60
C GLY A 258 9.68 33.43 -17.99
N GLY A 259 8.91 34.00 -18.93
CA GLY A 259 9.49 34.57 -20.14
C GLY A 259 8.71 34.32 -21.42
N ASN A 260 7.53 34.91 -21.53
CA ASN A 260 7.26 35.69 -22.74
C ASN A 260 6.76 37.05 -22.30
N THR A 261 7.56 38.06 -22.64
CA THR A 261 7.35 39.46 -22.33
C THR A 261 6.07 39.99 -22.97
N ARG A 262 4.98 40.04 -22.20
CA ARG A 262 4.19 41.27 -22.12
C ARG A 262 4.74 42.06 -20.94
N LYS A 263 5.60 43.04 -21.23
CA LYS A 263 6.02 44.04 -20.25
C LYS A 263 4.75 44.67 -19.65
N GLY A 264 4.62 44.60 -18.32
CA GLY A 264 3.64 45.38 -17.58
C GLY A 264 2.42 44.59 -17.11
N THR A 265 2.60 43.67 -16.18
CA THR A 265 1.79 43.53 -14.95
C THR A 265 2.29 42.31 -14.19
N GLU A 266 2.60 42.49 -12.90
CA GLU A 266 2.93 41.42 -11.96
C GLU A 266 1.70 40.51 -11.78
N ALA A 267 1.47 39.59 -12.73
CA ALA A 267 0.42 38.61 -12.62
C ALA A 267 0.86 37.53 -11.63
N LYS A 268 0.35 37.63 -10.40
CA LYS A 268 0.28 36.53 -9.44
C LYS A 268 -0.30 35.32 -10.16
N GLY A 269 0.54 34.33 -10.47
CA GLY A 269 0.07 33.05 -11.01
C GLY A 269 -0.92 32.44 -10.02
N THR A 270 -2.19 32.44 -10.39
CA THR A 270 -3.26 31.83 -9.60
C THR A 270 -3.02 30.33 -9.48
N GLU A 271 -3.12 29.80 -8.25
CA GLU A 271 -2.92 28.38 -7.89
C GLU A 271 -3.74 27.40 -8.77
N TYR A 272 -4.79 27.90 -9.42
CA TYR A 272 -5.70 27.16 -10.32
C TYR A 272 -5.12 26.75 -11.68
N GLN A 273 -3.97 27.28 -12.13
CA GLN A 273 -3.38 26.95 -13.44
C GLN A 273 -2.36 25.79 -13.40
N ALA A 274 -1.87 25.41 -12.21
CA ALA A 274 -0.75 24.48 -12.11
C ALA A 274 -1.08 23.02 -12.47
N LEU A 275 -2.31 22.57 -12.21
CA LEU A 275 -2.77 21.22 -12.58
C LEU A 275 -2.93 21.07 -14.11
N PRO A 276 -3.57 22.03 -14.81
CA PRO A 276 -3.53 22.13 -16.26
C PRO A 276 -2.16 22.02 -16.89
N ASP A 277 -1.24 22.85 -16.42
CA ASP A 277 0.11 22.91 -16.96
C ASP A 277 0.88 21.59 -16.72
N ARG A 278 0.67 20.95 -15.56
CA ARG A 278 1.25 19.64 -15.25
C ARG A 278 0.80 18.58 -16.24
N ILE A 279 -0.51 18.39 -16.41
CA ILE A 279 -1.06 17.34 -17.29
C ILE A 279 -0.65 17.60 -18.76
N ALA A 280 -0.68 18.86 -19.20
CA ALA A 280 -0.20 19.24 -20.53
C ALA A 280 1.27 18.86 -20.73
N SER A 281 2.11 19.09 -19.71
CA SER A 281 3.53 18.74 -19.75
C SER A 281 3.76 17.23 -19.82
N LEU A 282 2.94 16.41 -19.14
CA LEU A 282 3.03 14.95 -19.20
C LEU A 282 2.77 14.40 -20.61
N ASN A 283 2.03 15.14 -21.44
CA ASN A 283 1.75 14.74 -22.80
C ASN A 283 2.87 15.12 -23.80
N GLU A 284 3.89 15.87 -23.39
CA GLU A 284 5.01 16.24 -24.25
C GLU A 284 6.20 15.30 -24.06
N PRO A 285 6.88 14.86 -25.15
CA PRO A 285 8.12 14.09 -25.01
C PRO A 285 9.27 14.96 -24.49
N LEU A 286 10.14 14.38 -23.66
CA LEU A 286 11.29 15.09 -23.09
C LEU A 286 12.44 15.22 -24.11
N ARG A 287 13.18 16.33 -24.02
CA ARG A 287 14.43 16.51 -24.79
C ARG A 287 15.56 15.69 -24.18
N LYS A 288 16.11 14.77 -24.96
CA LYS A 288 17.31 13.98 -24.61
C LYS A 288 18.59 14.80 -24.83
N SER A 289 19.62 14.57 -24.00
CA SER A 289 20.94 15.16 -24.22
C SER A 289 21.56 14.58 -25.51
N ARG A 290 22.23 15.41 -26.32
CA ARG A 290 22.83 15.01 -27.61
C ARG A 290 24.05 14.08 -27.49
N PHE A 291 24.55 13.85 -26.28
CA PHE A 291 25.67 12.95 -26.03
C PHE A 291 25.12 11.59 -25.59
N THR A 292 24.82 10.72 -26.55
CA THR A 292 24.38 9.35 -26.27
C THR A 292 25.55 8.39 -26.44
N VAL A 293 25.99 7.79 -25.34
CA VAL A 293 26.31 6.36 -25.39
C VAL A 293 24.96 5.68 -25.19
N PRO A 294 24.51 4.78 -26.09
CA PRO A 294 23.44 3.88 -25.74
C PRO A 294 23.97 3.07 -24.56
N GLU A 295 23.49 3.36 -23.34
CA GLU A 295 23.29 2.25 -22.42
C GLU A 295 22.20 1.42 -23.11
N GLU A 296 22.66 0.47 -23.93
CA GLU A 296 22.03 -0.84 -23.94
C GLU A 296 21.74 -1.10 -22.45
N GLU A 297 20.46 -1.25 -22.11
CA GLU A 297 20.11 -2.00 -20.92
C GLU A 297 20.85 -3.32 -21.15
N GLN A 298 22.08 -3.44 -20.63
CA GLN A 298 22.79 -4.69 -20.66
C GLN A 298 21.77 -5.64 -20.05
N PRO A 299 21.25 -6.63 -20.81
CA PRO A 299 20.48 -7.67 -20.18
C PRO A 299 21.42 -8.15 -19.10
N LEU A 300 21.06 -7.90 -17.83
CA LEU A 300 21.87 -8.36 -16.73
C LEU A 300 22.03 -9.85 -17.03
N ASP A 301 23.25 -10.28 -17.32
CA ASP A 301 23.69 -11.68 -17.28
C ASP A 301 23.61 -12.16 -15.80
N SER A 302 22.46 -11.93 -15.17
CA SER A 302 22.01 -12.42 -13.88
C SER A 302 21.51 -13.85 -14.00
N PHE A 303 21.71 -14.50 -15.16
CA PHE A 303 21.48 -15.93 -15.31
C PHE A 303 22.58 -16.74 -14.60
N LEU A 304 23.76 -16.16 -14.36
CA LEU A 304 24.93 -16.86 -13.81
C LEU A 304 25.08 -16.79 -12.28
N LEU A 305 24.14 -16.19 -11.54
CA LEU A 305 24.31 -15.88 -10.11
C LEU A 305 23.32 -16.56 -9.15
N SER A 306 22.31 -17.27 -9.65
CA SER A 306 21.42 -18.05 -8.79
C SER A 306 21.68 -19.54 -9.00
N ASP A 307 22.25 -20.20 -8.01
CA ASP A 307 22.48 -21.66 -8.00
C ASP A 307 21.15 -22.47 -8.02
N ASN A 308 20.00 -21.80 -7.86
CA ASN A 308 18.67 -22.40 -7.85
C ASN A 308 17.92 -22.17 -9.18
N PRO A 309 17.50 -23.24 -9.89
CA PRO A 309 16.78 -23.12 -11.16
C PRO A 309 15.40 -22.44 -11.02
N ASP A 310 14.73 -22.62 -9.87
CA ASP A 310 13.41 -22.04 -9.60
C ASP A 310 13.46 -20.50 -9.45
N GLU A 311 14.53 -19.98 -8.86
CA GLU A 311 14.72 -18.53 -8.69
C GLU A 311 15.04 -17.87 -10.02
N ALA A 312 15.89 -18.50 -10.84
CA ALA A 312 16.20 -18.05 -12.19
C ALA A 312 14.93 -17.97 -13.07
N ALA A 313 14.08 -19.00 -13.05
CA ALA A 313 12.84 -19.03 -13.82
C ALA A 313 11.85 -17.94 -13.39
N ARG A 314 11.79 -17.61 -12.09
CA ARG A 314 10.96 -16.50 -11.58
C ARG A 314 11.48 -15.14 -12.07
N MET A 315 12.78 -14.92 -11.99
CA MET A 315 13.42 -13.69 -12.48
C MET A 315 13.19 -13.50 -13.98
N GLN A 316 13.28 -14.57 -14.78
CA GLN A 316 12.97 -14.50 -16.21
C GLN A 316 11.51 -14.11 -16.48
N LYS A 317 10.55 -14.74 -15.79
CA LYS A 317 9.12 -14.38 -15.91
C LYS A 317 8.85 -12.92 -15.54
N GLU A 318 9.53 -12.40 -14.52
CA GLU A 318 9.43 -11.00 -14.14
C GLU A 318 10.01 -10.07 -15.21
N LEU A 319 11.19 -10.37 -15.76
CA LEU A 319 11.79 -9.61 -16.86
C LEU A 319 10.90 -9.61 -18.10
N GLU A 320 10.36 -10.76 -18.51
CA GLU A 320 9.40 -10.85 -19.61
C GLU A 320 8.16 -10.00 -19.36
N ARG A 321 7.61 -10.06 -18.13
CA ARG A 321 6.46 -9.23 -17.74
C ARG A 321 6.78 -7.74 -17.82
N THR A 322 7.95 -7.32 -17.34
CA THR A 322 8.35 -5.90 -17.41
C THR A 322 8.55 -5.43 -18.86
N ASN A 323 9.11 -6.28 -19.72
CA ASN A 323 9.28 -5.97 -21.15
C ASN A 323 7.93 -5.83 -21.87
N LYS A 324 6.96 -6.72 -21.57
CA LYS A 324 5.58 -6.60 -22.08
C LYS A 324 4.90 -5.32 -21.60
N LEU A 325 5.09 -4.94 -20.33
CA LEU A 325 4.54 -3.69 -19.79
C LEU A 325 5.10 -2.46 -20.51
N LYS A 326 6.42 -2.39 -20.73
CA LYS A 326 7.08 -1.26 -21.41
C LYS A 326 6.51 -0.97 -22.81
N THR A 327 5.86 -1.93 -23.46
CA THR A 327 5.32 -1.81 -24.83
C THR A 327 3.80 -2.02 -24.91
N LEU A 328 3.10 -2.12 -23.77
CA LEU A 328 1.70 -2.56 -23.70
C LEU A 328 0.75 -1.74 -24.58
N PHE A 329 0.89 -0.41 -24.60
CA PHE A 329 0.02 0.49 -25.37
C PHE A 329 0.71 1.08 -26.61
N ASN A 330 1.82 0.49 -27.05
CA ASN A 330 2.56 0.99 -28.19
C ASN A 330 1.70 0.95 -29.47
N GLY A 331 1.58 2.08 -30.17
CA GLY A 331 0.75 2.23 -31.37
C GLY A 331 -0.75 2.42 -31.10
N LEU A 332 -1.21 2.43 -29.85
CA LEU A 332 -2.59 2.80 -29.52
C LEU A 332 -2.73 4.30 -29.34
N LYS A 333 -3.71 4.87 -30.05
CA LYS A 333 -4.18 6.25 -29.88
C LYS A 333 -5.44 6.25 -29.03
N ILE A 334 -5.32 6.79 -27.82
CA ILE A 334 -6.39 6.77 -26.82
C ILE A 334 -6.91 8.20 -26.59
N PHE A 335 -8.22 8.37 -26.73
CA PHE A 335 -8.88 9.65 -26.44
C PHE A 335 -9.57 9.61 -25.08
N VAL A 336 -9.32 10.62 -24.23
CA VAL A 336 -9.89 10.68 -22.87
C VAL A 336 -11.00 11.72 -22.81
N ASN A 337 -12.20 11.29 -22.41
CA ASN A 337 -13.35 12.19 -22.28
C ASN A 337 -13.30 13.03 -20.99
N ARG A 338 -14.17 14.03 -20.89
CA ARG A 338 -14.12 15.09 -19.87
C ARG A 338 -14.39 14.63 -18.43
N GLU A 339 -15.14 13.55 -18.27
CA GLU A 339 -15.53 12.97 -16.98
C GLU A 339 -14.38 12.23 -16.31
N VAL A 340 -13.49 11.67 -17.12
CA VAL A 340 -12.44 10.77 -16.66
C VAL A 340 -11.29 11.57 -16.03
N PRO A 341 -10.76 11.15 -14.88
CA PRO A 341 -9.60 11.79 -14.25
C PRO A 341 -8.37 11.66 -15.14
N ARG A 342 -7.96 12.78 -15.77
CA ARG A 342 -6.94 12.80 -16.82
C ARG A 342 -5.54 12.44 -16.30
N GLU A 343 -5.10 13.03 -15.20
CA GLU A 343 -3.73 12.83 -14.68
C GLU A 343 -3.34 11.35 -14.49
N PRO A 344 -4.09 10.53 -13.72
CA PRO A 344 -3.72 9.13 -13.51
C PRO A 344 -3.78 8.31 -14.80
N VAL A 345 -4.74 8.59 -15.68
CA VAL A 345 -4.92 7.88 -16.95
C VAL A 345 -3.81 8.22 -17.94
N VAL A 346 -3.46 9.51 -18.08
CA VAL A 346 -2.34 9.98 -18.92
C VAL A 346 -1.03 9.38 -18.45
N LEU A 347 -0.79 9.36 -17.14
CA LEU A 347 0.41 8.75 -16.57
C LEU A 347 0.52 7.27 -16.96
N CYS A 348 -0.56 6.49 -16.79
CA CYS A 348 -0.58 5.07 -17.15
C CYS A 348 -0.32 4.86 -18.65
N ILE A 349 -1.05 5.58 -19.51
CA ILE A 349 -0.98 5.34 -20.95
C ILE A 349 0.38 5.77 -21.51
N ARG A 350 0.87 6.97 -21.16
CA ARG A 350 2.14 7.49 -21.66
C ARG A 350 3.33 6.68 -21.12
N ALA A 351 3.29 6.22 -19.86
CA ALA A 351 4.37 5.40 -19.29
C ALA A 351 4.49 4.01 -19.94
N LEU A 352 3.43 3.52 -20.58
CA LEU A 352 3.39 2.23 -21.28
C LEU A 352 3.46 2.38 -22.81
N GLY A 353 3.81 3.58 -23.30
CA GLY A 353 4.09 3.85 -24.71
C GLY A 353 2.90 4.22 -25.59
N GLY A 354 1.72 4.47 -25.02
CA GLY A 354 0.54 4.90 -25.78
C GLY A 354 0.48 6.41 -26.00
N GLU A 355 -0.27 6.82 -27.04
CA GLU A 355 -0.56 8.22 -27.33
C GLU A 355 -1.90 8.61 -26.70
N VAL A 356 -1.93 9.77 -26.02
CA VAL A 356 -3.15 10.30 -25.40
C VAL A 356 -3.47 11.68 -25.94
N SER A 357 -4.76 11.91 -26.15
CA SER A 357 -5.30 13.26 -26.31
C SER A 357 -6.64 13.40 -25.60
N TRP A 358 -7.11 14.63 -25.55
CA TRP A 358 -8.41 15.06 -25.05
C TRP A 358 -8.87 16.27 -25.88
N ASP A 359 -10.07 16.76 -25.61
CA ASP A 359 -10.58 17.94 -26.31
C ASP A 359 -9.75 19.20 -26.02
N LYS A 360 -9.29 19.87 -27.09
CA LYS A 360 -8.49 21.11 -27.05
C LYS A 360 -9.20 22.25 -26.32
N VAL A 361 -10.53 22.32 -26.37
CA VAL A 361 -11.30 23.40 -25.74
C VAL A 361 -11.35 23.21 -24.23
N LEU A 362 -11.43 21.97 -23.77
CA LEU A 362 -11.56 21.65 -22.36
C LEU A 362 -10.25 21.85 -21.61
N PHE A 363 -9.11 21.57 -22.24
CA PHE A 363 -7.84 21.49 -21.52
C PHE A 363 -6.61 21.63 -22.44
N ALA A 364 -5.59 22.37 -21.99
CA ALA A 364 -4.36 22.60 -22.76
C ALA A 364 -3.51 21.31 -22.88
N GLY A 365 -2.71 21.18 -23.94
CA GLY A 365 -1.82 20.01 -24.14
C GLY A 365 -2.44 18.82 -24.90
N ALA A 366 -3.57 19.05 -25.58
CA ALA A 366 -4.15 18.08 -26.51
C ALA A 366 -3.33 18.00 -27.81
N THR A 367 -3.14 16.77 -28.32
CA THR A 367 -2.35 16.46 -29.52
C THR A 367 -3.25 16.29 -30.74
N PHE A 368 -4.28 15.43 -30.65
CA PHE A 368 -5.26 15.15 -31.69
C PHE A 368 -6.71 15.45 -31.24
N ASN A 369 -7.62 15.64 -32.18
CA ASN A 369 -9.02 16.00 -31.94
C ASN A 369 -9.91 14.74 -31.83
N GLU A 370 -11.13 14.90 -31.30
CA GLU A 370 -12.11 13.80 -31.22
C GLU A 370 -12.52 13.25 -32.59
N ASP A 371 -12.51 14.08 -33.64
CA ASP A 371 -12.89 13.70 -35.01
C ASP A 371 -11.84 12.86 -35.74
N ASP A 372 -10.68 12.60 -35.13
CA ASP A 372 -9.62 11.81 -35.77
C ASP A 372 -10.01 10.32 -35.87
N GLU A 373 -10.05 9.79 -37.08
CA GLU A 373 -10.38 8.38 -37.35
C GLU A 373 -9.28 7.41 -36.90
N THR A 374 -8.05 7.90 -36.68
CA THR A 374 -6.92 7.07 -36.23
C THR A 374 -6.99 6.68 -34.75
N ILE A 375 -7.97 7.20 -34.01
CA ILE A 375 -8.22 6.87 -32.60
C ILE A 375 -8.71 5.42 -32.50
N THR A 376 -8.04 4.60 -31.70
CA THR A 376 -8.42 3.19 -31.51
C THR A 376 -9.36 2.99 -30.33
N HIS A 377 -9.12 3.70 -29.21
CA HIS A 377 -9.91 3.59 -27.99
C HIS A 377 -10.32 4.96 -27.47
N GLN A 378 -11.57 5.08 -27.03
CA GLN A 378 -12.10 6.28 -26.38
C GLN A 378 -12.56 5.92 -24.97
N ILE A 379 -11.92 6.55 -23.97
CA ILE A 379 -12.21 6.30 -22.56
C ILE A 379 -13.34 7.21 -22.11
N VAL A 380 -14.45 6.61 -21.68
CA VAL A 380 -15.68 7.31 -21.29
C VAL A 380 -16.24 6.71 -20.01
N ASP A 381 -16.74 7.57 -19.12
CA ASP A 381 -17.41 7.19 -17.88
C ASP A 381 -18.84 7.78 -17.85
N ARG A 382 -19.64 7.39 -18.85
CA ARG A 382 -21.04 7.78 -19.03
C ARG A 382 -21.88 6.57 -19.39
N PRO A 383 -23.16 6.53 -18.97
CA PRO A 383 -24.06 5.43 -19.31
C PRO A 383 -24.38 5.37 -20.81
N SER A 384 -24.41 6.51 -21.49
CA SER A 384 -24.62 6.61 -22.94
C SER A 384 -23.90 7.83 -23.50
N MET A 385 -23.63 7.79 -24.81
CA MET A 385 -22.96 8.83 -25.58
C MET A 385 -23.81 9.16 -26.81
N ASP A 386 -24.01 10.45 -27.07
CA ASP A 386 -24.83 10.95 -28.19
C ASP A 386 -24.14 10.73 -29.56
N LYS A 387 -22.81 10.88 -29.59
CA LYS A 387 -21.98 10.70 -30.79
C LYS A 387 -21.07 9.50 -30.60
N GLN A 388 -21.17 8.53 -31.50
CA GLN A 388 -20.32 7.35 -31.52
C GLN A 388 -19.75 7.14 -32.92
N TYR A 389 -18.46 6.85 -33.00
CA TYR A 389 -17.78 6.50 -34.23
C TYR A 389 -17.58 4.99 -34.28
N ILE A 390 -17.85 4.39 -35.44
CA ILE A 390 -17.75 2.94 -35.64
C ILE A 390 -16.29 2.45 -35.60
N SER A 391 -15.32 3.33 -35.91
CA SER A 391 -13.91 2.99 -36.02
C SER A 391 -13.18 2.74 -34.69
N ARG A 392 -13.82 3.00 -33.54
CA ARG A 392 -13.15 3.01 -32.22
C ARG A 392 -13.95 2.27 -31.15
N TYR A 393 -13.24 1.77 -30.14
CA TYR A 393 -13.86 1.11 -28.98
C TYR A 393 -14.12 2.11 -27.85
N TYR A 394 -15.34 2.12 -27.35
CA TYR A 394 -15.74 2.91 -26.18
C TYR A 394 -15.61 2.08 -24.91
N VAL A 395 -14.60 2.39 -24.10
CA VAL A 395 -14.26 1.62 -22.90
C VAL A 395 -14.26 2.49 -21.65
N GLN A 396 -14.54 1.88 -20.51
CA GLN A 396 -14.49 2.54 -19.21
C GLN A 396 -13.03 2.64 -18.70
N PRO A 397 -12.70 3.64 -17.87
CA PRO A 397 -11.32 3.88 -17.42
C PRO A 397 -10.69 2.70 -16.66
N GLN A 398 -11.52 1.84 -16.06
CA GLN A 398 -11.05 0.63 -15.38
C GLN A 398 -10.23 -0.30 -16.29
N TRP A 399 -10.57 -0.37 -17.59
CA TRP A 399 -9.84 -1.19 -18.55
C TRP A 399 -8.35 -0.88 -18.61
N VAL A 400 -7.98 0.41 -18.49
CA VAL A 400 -6.58 0.84 -18.48
C VAL A 400 -5.86 0.27 -17.26
N PHE A 401 -6.42 0.47 -16.07
CA PHE A 401 -5.81 0.04 -14.81
C PHE A 401 -5.69 -1.48 -14.70
N ASP A 402 -6.73 -2.21 -15.09
CA ASP A 402 -6.72 -3.67 -15.04
C ASP A 402 -5.76 -4.25 -16.09
N SER A 403 -5.67 -3.66 -17.28
CA SER A 403 -4.69 -4.07 -18.30
C SER A 403 -3.25 -3.84 -17.85
N VAL A 404 -2.97 -2.74 -17.12
CA VAL A 404 -1.64 -2.52 -16.53
C VAL A 404 -1.32 -3.62 -15.53
N ASN A 405 -2.25 -3.98 -14.65
CA ASN A 405 -1.99 -4.99 -13.62
C ASN A 405 -1.84 -6.41 -14.20
N ALA A 406 -2.63 -6.73 -15.21
CA ALA A 406 -2.55 -7.99 -15.95
C ALA A 406 -1.29 -8.10 -16.83
N ALA A 407 -0.62 -6.97 -17.11
CA ALA A 407 0.47 -6.87 -18.09
C ALA A 407 0.09 -7.38 -19.50
N GLN A 408 -1.20 -7.26 -19.83
CA GLN A 408 -1.79 -7.70 -21.09
C GLN A 408 -3.01 -6.84 -21.41
N LEU A 409 -3.28 -6.62 -22.70
CA LEU A 409 -4.49 -5.96 -23.15
C LEU A 409 -5.69 -6.87 -22.88
N LEU A 410 -6.55 -6.47 -21.94
CA LEU A 410 -7.74 -7.23 -21.60
C LEU A 410 -8.82 -7.09 -22.68
N PRO A 411 -9.69 -8.09 -22.86
CA PRO A 411 -10.82 -7.99 -23.79
C PRO A 411 -11.71 -6.79 -23.45
N VAL A 412 -11.97 -5.94 -24.45
CA VAL A 412 -12.72 -4.68 -24.28
C VAL A 412 -14.20 -4.91 -23.95
N GLU A 413 -14.76 -6.05 -24.32
CA GLU A 413 -16.18 -6.43 -24.16
C GLU A 413 -16.68 -6.29 -22.71
N ARG A 414 -15.83 -6.66 -21.75
CA ARG A 414 -16.15 -6.59 -20.31
C ARG A 414 -16.15 -5.16 -19.75
N TYR A 415 -15.65 -4.20 -20.53
CA TYR A 415 -15.46 -2.81 -20.13
C TYR A 415 -16.19 -1.81 -21.03
N LEU A 416 -17.07 -2.28 -21.92
CA LEU A 416 -17.89 -1.42 -22.77
C LEU A 416 -18.86 -0.57 -21.94
N LEU A 417 -19.42 0.46 -22.58
CA LEU A 417 -20.42 1.33 -21.96
C LEU A 417 -21.67 0.54 -21.55
N GLY A 418 -22.16 0.79 -20.33
CA GLY A 418 -23.36 0.16 -19.79
C GLY A 418 -23.18 -1.28 -19.30
N VAL A 419 -22.01 -1.89 -19.47
CA VAL A 419 -21.69 -3.23 -18.95
C VAL A 419 -21.32 -3.14 -17.46
N VAL A 420 -21.72 -4.15 -16.69
CA VAL A 420 -21.28 -4.31 -15.29
C VAL A 420 -19.80 -4.70 -15.30
N LEU A 421 -18.96 -3.82 -14.78
CA LEU A 421 -17.51 -3.99 -14.75
C LEU A 421 -17.09 -5.18 -13.87
N PRO A 422 -16.00 -5.87 -14.23
CA PRO A 422 -15.40 -6.85 -13.34
C PRO A 422 -14.88 -6.19 -12.06
N PRO A 423 -14.73 -6.93 -10.95
CA PRO A 423 -14.20 -6.35 -9.71
C PRO A 423 -12.74 -5.89 -9.86
N HIS A 424 -12.46 -4.67 -9.41
CA HIS A 424 -11.11 -4.12 -9.43
C HIS A 424 -10.28 -4.68 -8.25
N LEU A 425 -9.34 -5.58 -8.56
CA LEU A 425 -8.53 -6.28 -7.56
C LEU A 425 -7.24 -5.52 -7.23
N SER A 426 -6.84 -5.55 -5.96
CA SER A 426 -5.57 -4.97 -5.52
C SER A 426 -4.40 -5.84 -5.99
N PRO A 427 -3.43 -5.27 -6.72
CA PRO A 427 -2.23 -5.98 -7.15
C PRO A 427 -1.14 -6.00 -6.05
N PHE A 428 -1.38 -5.37 -4.91
CA PHE A 428 -0.45 -5.31 -3.78
C PHE A 428 -0.72 -6.48 -2.83
N PHE A 429 -0.04 -7.60 -3.07
CA PHE A 429 -0.05 -8.78 -2.20
C PHE A 429 1.32 -8.99 -1.56
N ASP A 430 1.32 -9.40 -0.28
CA ASP A 430 2.52 -9.92 0.39
C ASP A 430 2.66 -11.41 0.03
N PRO A 431 3.62 -11.82 -0.82
CA PRO A 431 3.81 -13.23 -1.19
C PRO A 431 4.18 -14.11 0.02
N THR A 432 4.64 -13.51 1.12
CA THR A 432 4.95 -14.22 2.37
C THR A 432 3.71 -14.54 3.21
N ARG A 433 2.55 -13.98 2.87
CA ARG A 433 1.29 -14.14 3.60
C ARG A 433 0.28 -14.93 2.78
N ASP A 434 0.49 -16.24 2.67
CA ASP A 434 -0.39 -17.15 1.91
C ASP A 434 -1.83 -17.24 2.44
N GLN A 435 -2.08 -16.86 3.68
CA GLN A 435 -3.39 -16.98 4.36
C GLN A 435 -4.27 -15.75 4.13
N ARG A 436 -4.47 -15.38 2.86
CA ARG A 436 -5.38 -14.30 2.46
C ARG A 436 -6.59 -14.90 1.76
N TYR A 437 -7.75 -14.30 1.99
CA TYR A 437 -8.93 -14.55 1.18
C TYR A 437 -8.64 -14.17 -0.28
N LYS A 438 -8.66 -15.16 -1.18
CA LYS A 438 -8.52 -14.97 -2.63
C LYS A 438 -9.92 -15.02 -3.24
N PRO A 439 -10.45 -13.88 -3.73
CA PRO A 439 -11.71 -13.87 -4.46
C PRO A 439 -11.64 -14.82 -5.67
N PRO A 440 -12.73 -15.54 -6.00
CA PRO A 440 -12.79 -16.38 -7.20
C PRO A 440 -12.48 -15.60 -8.49
N GLU A 441 -12.80 -14.30 -8.57
CA GLU A 441 -12.42 -13.46 -9.73
C GLU A 441 -10.90 -13.34 -9.89
N GLU A 442 -10.15 -13.34 -8.78
CA GLU A 442 -8.68 -13.33 -8.81
C GLU A 442 -8.17 -14.63 -9.46
N LEU A 443 -8.82 -15.76 -9.20
CA LEU A 443 -8.49 -17.05 -9.82
C LEU A 443 -8.92 -17.10 -11.30
N GLU A 444 -10.00 -16.45 -11.70
CA GLU A 444 -10.40 -16.40 -13.11
C GLU A 444 -9.45 -15.55 -13.96
N ILE A 445 -9.02 -14.40 -13.42
CA ILE A 445 -8.17 -13.43 -14.12
C ILE A 445 -6.70 -13.88 -14.12
N PHE A 446 -6.20 -14.42 -13.00
CA PHE A 446 -4.80 -14.82 -12.86
C PHE A 446 -4.56 -16.33 -12.97
N GLY A 447 -5.57 -17.18 -12.74
CA GLY A 447 -5.45 -18.65 -12.79
C GLY A 447 -5.24 -19.20 -14.19
N SER A 448 -5.58 -18.44 -15.23
CA SER A 448 -5.21 -18.75 -16.62
C SER A 448 -3.69 -18.61 -16.88
N GLN A 449 -2.92 -17.99 -15.97
CA GLN A 449 -1.45 -17.97 -16.02
C GLN A 449 -0.78 -19.05 -15.15
N SER A 450 -1.56 -19.80 -14.37
CA SER A 450 -1.09 -20.83 -13.44
C SER A 450 -1.84 -22.15 -13.63
N GLU A 451 -1.86 -22.65 -14.86
CA GLU A 451 -2.22 -24.03 -15.15
C GLU A 451 -1.10 -24.98 -14.72
N GLU A 452 -0.97 -25.20 -13.40
CA GLU A 452 -0.30 -26.39 -12.85
C GLU A 452 -0.79 -26.78 -11.43
N GLY A 453 -1.87 -26.16 -10.92
CA GLY A 453 -2.36 -26.42 -9.55
C GLY A 453 -3.86 -26.76 -9.40
N SER A 454 -4.61 -26.96 -10.49
CA SER A 454 -6.08 -26.95 -10.49
C SER A 454 -6.78 -28.26 -10.06
N GLN A 455 -6.14 -29.12 -9.26
CA GLN A 455 -6.83 -30.28 -8.67
C GLN A 455 -7.43 -30.02 -7.27
N GLY A 456 -7.12 -28.89 -6.61
CA GLY A 456 -7.59 -28.60 -5.25
C GLY A 456 -8.99 -27.96 -5.13
N ALA A 457 -9.53 -27.36 -6.19
CA ALA A 457 -10.72 -26.52 -6.10
C ALA A 457 -12.06 -27.29 -6.07
N LYS A 458 -12.12 -28.49 -6.67
CA LYS A 458 -13.35 -29.32 -6.68
C LYS A 458 -13.71 -29.92 -5.32
N VAL A 459 -12.81 -29.85 -4.33
CA VAL A 459 -13.04 -30.38 -2.97
C VAL A 459 -13.74 -29.35 -2.08
N ALA A 460 -13.65 -28.06 -2.38
CA ALA A 460 -14.17 -27.00 -1.51
C ALA A 460 -15.69 -26.76 -1.66
N GLU A 461 -16.27 -27.01 -2.84
CA GLU A 461 -17.72 -26.85 -3.07
C GLU A 461 -18.57 -27.88 -2.30
N LYS A 462 -18.01 -29.07 -2.00
CA LYS A 462 -18.68 -30.07 -1.15
C LYS A 462 -18.61 -29.77 0.35
N LYS A 463 -17.72 -28.85 0.79
CA LYS A 463 -17.53 -28.53 2.21
C LYS A 463 -18.56 -27.56 2.79
N ALA A 464 -19.36 -26.88 1.95
CA ALA A 464 -20.28 -25.85 2.43
C ALA A 464 -21.69 -26.39 2.77
N SER A 465 -22.04 -27.62 2.37
CA SER A 465 -23.38 -28.19 2.60
C SER A 465 -23.50 -29.11 3.82
N GLU A 466 -22.40 -29.47 4.48
CA GLU A 466 -22.40 -30.43 5.60
C GLU A 466 -22.02 -29.80 6.96
N ASP A 467 -21.63 -28.51 7.00
CA ASP A 467 -21.21 -27.80 8.22
C ASP A 467 -22.38 -27.19 9.02
N GLU A 468 -23.65 -27.47 8.65
CA GLU A 468 -24.84 -26.96 9.36
C GLU A 468 -25.29 -27.82 10.57
N GLU A 469 -24.72 -29.00 10.82
CA GLU A 469 -25.20 -29.93 11.89
C GLU A 469 -24.32 -30.02 13.15
N SER A 470 -23.30 -29.18 13.33
CA SER A 470 -22.32 -29.35 14.44
C SER A 470 -22.07 -28.11 15.31
N SER A 471 -22.92 -27.08 15.30
CA SER A 471 -22.65 -25.82 16.02
C SER A 471 -23.67 -25.42 17.09
N GLU A 472 -24.23 -26.39 17.82
CA GLU A 472 -24.92 -26.13 19.08
C GLU A 472 -24.21 -26.90 20.18
N GLU A 473 -23.29 -26.24 20.88
CA GLU A 473 -22.80 -26.48 22.24
C GLU A 473 -21.38 -25.91 22.35
N ASP A 474 -21.28 -24.71 22.87
CA ASP A 474 -20.12 -24.23 23.64
C ASP A 474 -20.50 -22.87 24.24
N GLU A 475 -21.35 -22.94 25.27
CA GLU A 475 -21.50 -21.86 26.24
C GLU A 475 -20.39 -21.95 27.30
N GLU A 476 -19.97 -20.77 27.70
CA GLU A 476 -18.99 -20.35 28.71
C GLU A 476 -18.66 -21.32 29.85
N GLU A 477 -17.35 -21.48 30.12
CA GLU A 477 -16.85 -21.55 31.49
C GLU A 477 -15.42 -20.98 31.59
N ASN A 478 -15.29 -19.95 32.43
CA ASN A 478 -14.01 -19.52 33.01
C ASN A 478 -13.74 -20.40 34.22
N GLU A 479 -12.51 -20.85 34.44
CA GLU A 479 -11.90 -20.81 35.78
C GLU A 479 -10.38 -21.02 35.74
N ASP A 480 -9.73 -20.33 36.67
CA ASP A 480 -8.31 -20.23 36.94
C ASP A 480 -7.79 -21.39 37.82
N GLU A 481 -6.46 -21.57 37.76
CA GLU A 481 -5.54 -22.06 38.82
C GLU A 481 -5.45 -23.57 39.22
N ASP A 482 -4.22 -24.06 39.01
CA ASP A 482 -3.34 -24.84 39.91
C ASP A 482 -3.45 -26.38 40.13
N GLU A 483 -2.31 -27.02 39.82
CA GLU A 483 -1.61 -28.11 40.54
C GLU A 483 -2.38 -29.38 41.02
N LYS A 484 -2.14 -30.54 40.36
CA LYS A 484 -1.18 -31.59 40.79
C LYS A 484 -1.29 -32.90 39.99
N ASP A 485 -0.15 -33.57 40.03
CA ASP A 485 0.27 -34.88 39.53
C ASP A 485 -0.57 -36.07 40.06
N SER A 486 -0.94 -37.02 39.19
CA SER A 486 -0.95 -38.47 39.48
C SER A 486 -1.29 -39.29 38.23
N GLU A 487 -0.39 -40.21 37.90
CA GLU A 487 -0.59 -41.34 36.99
C GLU A 487 -1.73 -42.25 37.49
N GLU A 488 -2.56 -42.78 36.58
CA GLU A 488 -3.13 -44.13 36.70
C GLU A 488 -3.69 -44.58 35.33
N GLU A 489 -3.11 -45.66 34.80
CA GLU A 489 -3.67 -46.47 33.72
C GLU A 489 -4.94 -47.17 34.22
N SER A 490 -6.01 -47.14 33.43
CA SER A 490 -7.09 -48.13 33.53
C SER A 490 -7.62 -48.47 32.15
N GLU A 491 -7.49 -49.74 31.80
CA GLU A 491 -8.19 -50.43 30.73
C GLU A 491 -9.60 -50.77 31.23
N GLU A 492 -10.65 -50.36 30.51
CA GLU A 492 -11.99 -50.97 30.57
C GLU A 492 -12.52 -50.98 29.13
N GLU A 493 -12.47 -52.14 28.47
CA GLU A 493 -13.54 -53.13 28.33
C GLU A 493 -14.76 -52.66 27.51
N ALA A 494 -14.97 -53.40 26.41
CA ALA A 494 -15.97 -53.15 25.39
C ALA A 494 -17.36 -53.64 25.84
N GLU A 495 -18.37 -52.77 25.74
CA GLU A 495 -19.77 -53.17 25.81
C GLU A 495 -20.22 -53.81 24.48
N GLU A 496 -20.64 -55.07 24.53
CA GLU A 496 -21.39 -55.74 23.45
C GLU A 496 -22.89 -55.39 23.52
N PRO A 497 -23.61 -55.42 22.38
CA PRO A 497 -24.94 -54.83 22.23
C PRO A 497 -26.08 -55.75 22.70
N LYS A 498 -27.20 -55.11 23.06
CA LYS A 498 -28.47 -55.72 23.48
C LYS A 498 -29.05 -56.63 22.38
N GLU A 499 -29.34 -57.90 22.71
CA GLU A 499 -30.14 -58.83 21.90
C GLU A 499 -31.62 -58.74 22.33
N ASP A 500 -32.50 -58.57 21.34
CA ASP A 500 -33.96 -58.59 21.47
C ASP A 500 -34.51 -60.01 21.69
N ASP A 501 -35.57 -60.08 22.50
CA ASP A 501 -36.31 -61.25 22.96
C ASP A 501 -36.85 -62.17 21.83
N ILE A 502 -36.57 -63.47 21.93
CA ILE A 502 -37.29 -64.53 21.20
C ILE A 502 -37.58 -65.72 22.13
N ASP A 503 -38.86 -65.84 22.48
CA ASP A 503 -39.71 -66.97 22.90
C ASP A 503 -39.18 -68.08 23.83
N GLU A 504 -39.80 -68.12 25.01
CA GLU A 504 -39.86 -69.20 26.00
C GLU A 504 -40.72 -70.38 25.49
N ASP A 505 -40.09 -71.52 25.20
CA ASP A 505 -40.55 -72.90 25.52
C ASP A 505 -39.93 -73.97 24.60
N LEU A 506 -38.65 -74.28 24.83
CA LEU A 506 -37.96 -75.43 24.21
C LEU A 506 -37.07 -76.14 25.24
N PRO A 507 -37.06 -77.49 25.31
CA PRO A 507 -36.32 -78.26 26.31
C PRO A 507 -34.80 -77.95 26.33
N GLU A 508 -34.21 -77.90 27.53
CA GLU A 508 -32.80 -77.52 27.76
C GLU A 508 -31.77 -78.31 26.93
N GLU A 509 -32.04 -79.58 26.63
CA GLU A 509 -31.14 -80.44 25.86
C GLU A 509 -31.03 -80.02 24.37
N GLU A 510 -32.09 -79.40 23.81
CA GLU A 510 -32.09 -78.92 22.43
C GLU A 510 -31.45 -77.53 22.32
N LYS A 511 -31.63 -76.67 23.34
CA LYS A 511 -30.89 -75.40 23.50
C LYS A 511 -29.39 -75.62 23.58
N GLN A 512 -28.94 -76.65 24.30
CA GLN A 512 -27.52 -76.98 24.40
C GLN A 512 -26.92 -77.53 23.08
N ARG A 513 -27.70 -78.28 22.28
CA ARG A 513 -27.26 -78.74 20.94
C ARG A 513 -27.21 -77.59 19.92
N LEU A 514 -28.19 -76.67 19.95
CA LEU A 514 -28.20 -75.47 19.09
C LEU A 514 -27.08 -74.48 19.47
N ALA A 515 -26.80 -74.30 20.76
CA ALA A 515 -25.68 -73.48 21.24
C ALA A 515 -24.31 -74.06 20.84
N LYS A 516 -24.12 -75.39 20.91
CA LYS A 516 -22.89 -76.05 20.44
C LYS A 516 -22.72 -76.00 18.91
N LYS A 517 -23.81 -76.01 18.13
CA LYS A 517 -23.77 -75.77 16.67
C LYS A 517 -23.46 -74.31 16.31
N LYS A 518 -24.00 -73.33 17.05
CA LYS A 518 -23.66 -71.89 16.89
C LYS A 518 -22.19 -71.60 17.23
N LYS A 519 -21.62 -72.25 18.25
CA LYS A 519 -20.20 -72.09 18.63
C LYS A 519 -19.19 -72.70 17.64
N MET A 520 -19.63 -73.57 16.73
CA MET A 520 -18.78 -74.17 15.68
C MET A 520 -19.05 -73.63 14.27
N ALA A 521 -19.75 -72.49 14.16
CA ALA A 521 -19.94 -71.80 12.89
C ALA A 521 -18.73 -70.88 12.59
N VAL A 522 -17.92 -71.26 11.61
CA VAL A 522 -16.83 -70.43 11.09
C VAL A 522 -17.43 -69.23 10.36
N LYS A 523 -17.36 -68.03 10.97
CA LYS A 523 -17.68 -66.77 10.27
C LYS A 523 -16.65 -66.60 9.15
N LYS A 524 -17.08 -66.47 7.89
CA LYS A 524 -16.19 -66.05 6.79
C LYS A 524 -15.60 -64.69 7.18
N GLY A 525 -14.27 -64.61 7.30
CA GLY A 525 -13.58 -63.37 7.63
C GLY A 525 -13.97 -62.27 6.66
N THR A 526 -14.65 -61.25 7.16
CA THR A 526 -14.81 -59.99 6.45
C THR A 526 -13.49 -59.25 6.57
N ILE A 527 -12.86 -58.93 5.43
CA ILE A 527 -11.70 -58.04 5.40
C ILE A 527 -12.13 -56.74 6.08
N ALA A 528 -11.45 -56.35 7.16
CA ALA A 528 -11.62 -55.02 7.74
C ALA A 528 -11.29 -54.02 6.65
N LYS A 529 -12.30 -53.36 6.09
CA LYS A 529 -12.06 -52.15 5.31
C LYS A 529 -11.61 -51.13 6.34
N GLU A 530 -10.33 -50.78 6.32
CA GLU A 530 -9.86 -49.56 6.96
C GLU A 530 -10.83 -48.46 6.52
N GLU A 531 -11.56 -47.87 7.46
CA GLU A 531 -12.21 -46.60 7.18
C GLU A 531 -11.10 -45.68 6.71
N PRO A 532 -11.25 -44.99 5.56
CA PRO A 532 -10.24 -44.03 5.16
C PRO A 532 -10.17 -42.99 6.28
N VAL A 533 -9.11 -43.07 7.11
CA VAL A 533 -8.85 -42.09 8.15
C VAL A 533 -8.93 -40.76 7.45
N LYS A 534 -9.85 -39.91 7.90
CA LYS A 534 -10.08 -38.63 7.23
C LYS A 534 -8.72 -37.95 7.19
N PRO A 535 -8.19 -37.57 6.01
CA PRO A 535 -6.84 -37.00 5.88
C PRO A 535 -6.65 -35.72 6.72
N GLU A 536 -7.75 -35.14 7.20
CA GLU A 536 -7.77 -34.00 8.11
C GLU A 536 -7.35 -34.34 9.56
N LEU A 537 -7.65 -35.55 10.04
CA LEU A 537 -7.24 -36.01 11.38
C LEU A 537 -5.74 -36.27 11.41
N GLU A 538 -5.23 -36.99 10.40
CA GLU A 538 -3.79 -37.23 10.23
C GLU A 538 -3.01 -35.90 10.11
N ALA A 539 -3.52 -34.95 9.31
CA ALA A 539 -2.89 -33.64 9.18
C ALA A 539 -2.87 -32.84 10.51
N ARG A 540 -3.90 -33.00 11.35
CA ARG A 540 -3.99 -32.35 12.66
C ARG A 540 -3.02 -32.98 13.66
N GLU A 541 -2.89 -34.30 13.63
CA GLU A 541 -1.90 -35.05 14.42
C GLU A 541 -0.47 -34.69 14.03
N ASP A 542 -0.19 -34.62 12.72
CA ASP A 542 1.10 -34.17 12.18
C ASP A 542 1.44 -32.73 12.60
N GLU A 543 0.48 -31.82 12.57
CA GLU A 543 0.68 -30.44 13.01
C GLU A 543 0.96 -30.37 14.51
N TYR A 544 0.26 -31.19 15.31
CA TYR A 544 0.48 -31.31 16.74
C TYR A 544 1.89 -31.85 17.05
N LEU A 545 2.32 -32.93 16.38
CA LEU A 545 3.68 -33.48 16.49
C LEU A 545 4.75 -32.45 16.10
N ARG A 546 4.54 -31.71 15.01
CA ARG A 546 5.43 -30.62 14.58
C ARG A 546 5.53 -29.50 15.61
N SER A 547 4.43 -29.17 16.30
CA SER A 547 4.43 -28.15 17.36
C SER A 547 5.31 -28.55 18.55
N ARG A 548 5.40 -29.86 18.85
CA ARG A 548 6.18 -30.41 19.97
C ARG A 548 7.68 -30.49 19.67
N LEU A 549 8.06 -30.55 18.39
CA LEU A 549 9.46 -30.52 17.92
C LEU A 549 10.13 -29.14 18.05
N VAL A 550 9.38 -28.09 18.38
CA VAL A 550 9.91 -26.73 18.54
C VAL A 550 10.70 -26.59 19.85
N ARG A 551 11.97 -26.19 19.76
CA ARG A 551 12.82 -25.92 20.94
C ARG A 551 12.15 -24.92 21.90
N ASN A 552 12.24 -25.18 23.21
CA ASN A 552 11.62 -24.35 24.27
C ASN A 552 11.92 -22.84 24.17
N LYS A 553 13.13 -22.45 23.73
CA LYS A 553 13.51 -21.03 23.53
C LYS A 553 12.66 -20.30 22.49
N HIS A 554 12.11 -21.02 21.51
CA HIS A 554 11.32 -20.46 20.40
C HIS A 554 9.82 -20.72 20.54
N LYS A 555 9.39 -21.47 21.57
CA LYS A 555 7.98 -21.87 21.78
C LYS A 555 7.03 -20.66 21.87
N ARG A 556 7.43 -19.58 22.56
CA ARG A 556 6.63 -18.34 22.64
C ARG A 556 6.45 -17.65 21.28
N LEU A 557 7.50 -17.61 20.46
CA LEU A 557 7.44 -17.02 19.12
C LEU A 557 6.57 -17.89 18.19
N PHE A 558 6.74 -19.20 18.26
CA PHE A 558 5.94 -20.16 17.50
C PHE A 558 4.45 -20.05 17.85
N ASN A 559 4.10 -20.03 19.15
CA ASN A 559 2.71 -19.86 19.60
C ASN A 559 2.11 -18.54 19.09
N SER A 560 2.85 -17.43 19.22
CA SER A 560 2.42 -16.13 18.69
C SER A 560 2.23 -16.16 17.17
N MET A 561 3.10 -16.87 16.43
CA MET A 561 2.96 -17.07 15.00
C MET A 561 1.71 -17.90 14.65
N MET A 562 1.46 -18.98 15.38
CA MET A 562 0.29 -19.85 15.21
C MET A 562 -1.01 -19.14 15.54
N GLU A 563 -1.07 -18.36 16.63
CA GLU A 563 -2.20 -17.48 16.94
C GLU A 563 -2.44 -16.48 15.80
N GLY A 564 -1.38 -15.86 15.29
CA GLY A 564 -1.47 -14.96 14.14
C GLY A 564 -1.98 -15.65 12.87
N ARG A 565 -1.66 -16.94 12.66
CA ARG A 565 -2.22 -17.76 11.57
C ARG A 565 -3.70 -18.09 11.79
N LYS A 566 -4.06 -18.54 13.00
CA LYS A 566 -5.46 -18.84 13.37
C LYS A 566 -6.36 -17.62 13.21
N LYS A 567 -5.93 -16.44 13.65
CA LYS A 567 -6.68 -15.17 13.47
C LYS A 567 -6.93 -14.88 11.98
N ARG A 568 -5.91 -15.00 11.15
CA ARG A 568 -6.04 -14.83 9.68
C ARG A 568 -6.99 -15.84 9.07
N MET A 569 -6.91 -17.12 9.44
CA MET A 569 -7.83 -18.14 8.95
C MET A 569 -9.29 -17.85 9.35
N LYS A 570 -9.52 -17.38 10.59
CA LYS A 570 -10.84 -16.92 11.04
C LYS A 570 -11.34 -15.73 10.19
N GLU A 571 -10.48 -14.76 9.89
CA GLU A 571 -10.81 -13.64 9.00
C GLU A 571 -11.15 -14.13 7.58
N VAL A 572 -10.40 -15.09 7.03
CA VAL A 572 -10.70 -15.68 5.72
C VAL A 572 -12.07 -16.36 5.73
N LYS A 573 -12.36 -17.20 6.74
CA LYS A 573 -13.68 -17.84 6.89
C LYS A 573 -14.82 -16.82 7.02
N LEU A 574 -14.59 -15.75 7.76
CA LEU A 574 -15.58 -14.67 7.89
C LEU A 574 -15.84 -13.99 6.54
N LEU A 575 -14.79 -13.74 5.76
CA LEU A 575 -14.92 -13.14 4.43
C LEU A 575 -15.57 -14.08 3.40
N THR A 576 -15.26 -15.38 3.44
CA THR A 576 -15.92 -16.37 2.58
C THR A 576 -17.42 -16.43 2.88
N ASN A 577 -17.79 -16.49 4.17
CA ASN A 577 -19.18 -16.57 4.58
C ASN A 577 -19.94 -15.29 4.23
N LYS A 578 -19.31 -14.12 4.46
CA LYS A 578 -19.88 -12.83 4.06
C LYS A 578 -20.10 -12.73 2.56
N ARG A 579 -19.19 -13.26 1.74
CA ARG A 579 -19.39 -13.31 0.29
C ARG A 579 -20.54 -14.23 -0.10
N ALA A 580 -20.62 -15.44 0.48
CA ALA A 580 -21.70 -16.37 0.21
C ALA A 580 -23.08 -15.74 0.52
N GLN A 581 -23.19 -14.99 1.63
CA GLN A 581 -24.38 -14.21 1.97
C GLN A 581 -24.70 -13.15 0.91
N LEU A 582 -23.72 -12.35 0.48
CA LEU A 582 -23.92 -11.32 -0.55
C LEU A 582 -24.31 -11.92 -1.91
N GLU A 583 -23.75 -13.07 -2.28
CA GLU A 583 -24.12 -13.78 -3.51
C GLU A 583 -25.54 -14.35 -3.44
N ALA A 584 -25.94 -14.87 -2.27
CA ALA A 584 -27.31 -15.31 -2.02
C ALA A 584 -28.31 -14.13 -2.08
N GLU A 585 -27.99 -13.00 -1.47
CA GLU A 585 -28.79 -11.76 -1.53
C GLU A 585 -28.89 -11.23 -2.97
N ALA A 586 -27.77 -11.19 -3.71
CA ALA A 586 -27.76 -10.75 -5.11
C ALA A 586 -28.57 -11.71 -6.01
N ALA A 587 -28.50 -13.02 -5.78
CA ALA A 587 -29.29 -14.02 -6.48
C ALA A 587 -30.79 -13.87 -6.16
N ALA A 588 -31.15 -13.58 -4.91
CA ALA A 588 -32.52 -13.30 -4.51
C ALA A 588 -33.06 -12.02 -5.17
N ALA A 589 -32.28 -10.93 -5.17
CA ALA A 589 -32.65 -9.67 -5.82
C ALA A 589 -32.86 -9.83 -7.33
N LYS A 590 -31.98 -10.57 -8.03
CA LYS A 590 -32.15 -10.90 -9.46
C LYS A 590 -33.41 -11.72 -9.74
N LYS A 591 -33.73 -12.68 -8.86
CA LYS A 591 -34.97 -13.46 -8.97
C LYS A 591 -36.20 -12.57 -8.80
N GLU A 592 -36.15 -11.62 -7.87
CA GLU A 592 -37.24 -10.66 -7.65
C GLU A 592 -37.41 -9.70 -8.83
N GLU A 593 -36.34 -9.11 -9.34
CA GLU A 593 -36.37 -8.24 -10.53
C GLU A 593 -36.94 -8.98 -11.75
N LYS A 594 -36.58 -10.25 -11.95
CA LYS A 594 -37.14 -11.09 -13.02
C LYS A 594 -38.64 -11.35 -12.82
N ARG A 595 -39.11 -11.53 -11.57
CA ARG A 595 -40.55 -11.65 -11.27
C ARG A 595 -41.27 -10.33 -11.54
N GLN A 596 -40.70 -9.18 -11.15
CA GLN A 596 -41.27 -7.87 -11.41
C GLN A 596 -41.34 -7.56 -12.91
N ARG A 597 -40.28 -7.82 -13.69
CA ARG A 597 -40.29 -7.70 -15.16
C ARG A 597 -41.35 -8.59 -15.80
N LYS A 598 -41.50 -9.85 -15.35
CA LYS A 598 -42.57 -10.74 -15.84
C LYS A 598 -43.96 -10.22 -15.53
N LYS A 599 -44.19 -9.70 -14.32
CA LYS A 599 -45.47 -9.07 -13.95
C LYS A 599 -45.74 -7.82 -14.79
N ALA A 600 -44.75 -6.95 -14.97
CA ALA A 600 -44.87 -5.75 -15.80
C ALA A 600 -45.16 -6.09 -17.28
N ALA A 601 -44.50 -7.11 -17.83
CA ALA A 601 -44.77 -7.59 -19.18
C ALA A 601 -46.18 -8.19 -19.32
N ALA A 602 -46.65 -8.93 -18.31
CA ALA A 602 -48.02 -9.49 -18.31
C ALA A 602 -49.10 -8.39 -18.23
N VAL A 603 -48.83 -7.30 -17.52
CA VAL A 603 -49.74 -6.13 -17.43
C VAL A 603 -49.72 -5.29 -18.72
N LEU A 604 -48.62 -5.29 -19.47
CA LEU A 604 -48.54 -4.62 -20.79
C LEU A 604 -49.18 -5.45 -21.93
N GLN A 605 -49.39 -6.74 -21.73
CA GLN A 605 -50.03 -7.65 -22.69
C GLN A 605 -51.54 -7.85 -22.44
N ALA A 606 -52.02 -7.45 -21.26
CA ALA A 606 -53.44 -7.35 -20.92
C ALA A 606 -53.94 -5.94 -21.18
#